data_AF-A0A533UVN1-F1
#
_entry.id   AF-A0A533UVN1-F1
#
_cell.length_a   1.000
_cell.length_b   1.000
_cell.length_c   1.000
_cell.angle_alpha   90.00
_cell.angle_beta   90.00
_cell.angle_gamma   90.00
#
_symmetry.space_group_name_H-M   'P 1'
#
loop_
_entity.id
_entity.type
_entity.pdbx_description
1 polymer ?
#
loop_
_entity_poly.entity_id
_entity_poly.type
_entity_poly.pdbx_seq_one_letter_code
_entity_poly.pdbx_strand_id
1 'polypeptide(L)'
;MKREVLNYPDKKHLSPKSNPRWGKEEETDIFGQNVKLFRKGKISEDDFRRFRLQHGAYGSRLQQNYSMVRIKIPSGEITPEQLEKIAALSEAFSIGSAHVSTRQNIQLHWVQLEDVSEVMRGLVDVGLTTREACGNTIRNVMCSHFAGVCPDEQFDSTPYAKAIARFFLRNPVCQNLPRKFKINFNCCAQHGLVRIADIGLIPVKKDGINGFKIYLGGGLGAASFIGHQLEEFTSEDRLVSTCMAVVRLFDRLGNRENMARNRMRYLVNEMGWEKFQRLVIKERASVEMTISLDTLNRYKVDSENSSIRQLSNGKKLPLINEKVDINSDPYKRWLHSNVVSQKQNGYFVVFITLGAGDITSNQLRSLAKTIRDYSGEGCARNTPNQNFAVRFVKANDLPEFYNGLAKVGL
;
A
#
# COMPACT_ATOMS: atom_id res chain seq x y z
N MET A 1 23.73 -51.21 -11.99
CA MET A 1 23.31 -49.84 -12.37
C MET A 1 21.83 -49.68 -12.04
N LYS A 2 21.51 -49.21 -10.82
CA LYS A 2 20.16 -48.80 -10.42
C LYS A 2 20.30 -47.41 -9.79
N ARG A 3 19.63 -46.42 -10.38
CA ARG A 3 19.70 -45.00 -9.96
C ARG A 3 18.81 -44.80 -8.74
N GLU A 4 19.40 -44.33 -7.65
CA GLU A 4 18.69 -43.79 -6.49
C GLU A 4 17.93 -42.53 -6.90
N VAL A 5 16.64 -42.48 -6.54
CA VAL A 5 15.78 -41.32 -6.68
C VAL A 5 15.89 -40.55 -5.36
N LEU A 6 16.43 -39.32 -5.45
CA LEU A 6 16.47 -38.37 -4.34
C LEU A 6 15.04 -37.98 -3.93
N ASN A 7 14.63 -38.40 -2.74
CA ASN A 7 13.41 -37.96 -2.07
C ASN A 7 13.59 -36.53 -1.54
N TYR A 8 12.74 -35.60 -1.99
CA TYR A 8 12.56 -34.29 -1.34
C TYR A 8 11.58 -34.44 -0.16
N PRO A 9 11.83 -33.80 1.00
CA PRO A 9 10.92 -33.87 2.13
C PRO A 9 9.62 -33.10 1.85
N ASP A 10 8.51 -33.71 2.28
CA ASP A 10 7.14 -33.20 2.22
C ASP A 10 7.02 -31.74 2.68
N LYS A 11 6.50 -30.89 1.79
CA LYS A 11 5.97 -29.57 2.13
C LYS A 11 4.75 -29.74 3.04
N LYS A 12 4.97 -29.84 4.35
CA LYS A 12 3.91 -29.73 5.35
C LYS A 12 3.16 -28.40 5.17
N HIS A 13 1.84 -28.51 5.17
CA HIS A 13 0.83 -27.46 5.04
C HIS A 13 1.21 -26.13 5.72
N LEU A 14 1.63 -25.16 4.91
CA LEU A 14 1.42 -23.74 5.20
C LEU A 14 0.14 -23.35 4.48
N SER A 15 -1.00 -23.30 5.19
CA SER A 15 -2.19 -22.65 4.66
C SER A 15 -1.91 -21.14 4.57
N PRO A 16 -1.80 -20.53 3.38
CA PRO A 16 -1.63 -19.09 3.29
C PRO A 16 -2.98 -18.45 3.63
N LYS A 17 -3.01 -17.68 4.73
CA LYS A 17 -4.10 -16.73 4.98
C LYS A 17 -4.19 -15.77 3.80
N SER A 18 -5.41 -15.37 3.46
CA SER A 18 -5.77 -14.60 2.28
C SER A 18 -5.01 -13.26 2.19
N ASN A 19 -3.91 -13.27 1.45
CA ASN A 19 -3.42 -12.09 0.75
C ASN A 19 -3.41 -12.48 -0.73
N PRO A 20 -4.18 -11.83 -1.61
CA PRO A 20 -4.10 -12.11 -3.04
C PRO A 20 -2.64 -11.88 -3.45
N ARG A 21 -1.97 -12.89 -4.01
CA ARG A 21 -0.60 -12.75 -4.51
C ARG A 21 -0.57 -11.58 -5.50
N TRP A 22 -0.03 -10.44 -5.08
CA TRP A 22 -0.01 -9.22 -5.89
C TRP A 22 1.01 -9.32 -7.01
N GLY A 23 2.11 -10.05 -6.75
CA GLY A 23 3.21 -10.28 -7.67
C GLY A 23 2.97 -11.41 -8.67
N LYS A 24 3.64 -11.33 -9.82
CA LYS A 24 3.69 -12.38 -10.85
C LYS A 24 5.16 -12.69 -11.18
N GLU A 25 5.53 -13.96 -11.21
CA GLU A 25 6.91 -14.38 -11.51
C GLU A 25 7.37 -13.93 -12.90
N GLU A 26 6.49 -13.99 -13.90
CA GLU A 26 6.74 -13.54 -15.28
C GLU A 26 7.31 -12.11 -15.34
N GLU A 27 6.85 -11.21 -14.46
CA GLU A 27 7.30 -9.80 -14.45
C GLU A 27 8.77 -9.68 -14.05
N THR A 28 9.26 -10.61 -13.22
CA THR A 28 10.64 -10.65 -12.75
C THR A 28 11.59 -11.03 -13.88
N ASP A 29 11.19 -12.02 -14.68
CA ASP A 29 11.97 -12.50 -15.82
C ASP A 29 11.95 -11.47 -16.96
N ILE A 30 10.78 -10.87 -17.24
CA ILE A 30 10.66 -9.78 -18.21
C ILE A 30 11.58 -8.62 -17.82
N PHE A 31 11.64 -8.26 -16.54
CA PHE A 31 12.54 -7.20 -16.07
C PHE A 31 14.01 -7.56 -16.32
N GLY A 32 14.45 -8.75 -15.90
CA GLY A 32 15.82 -9.20 -16.11
C GLY A 32 16.23 -9.25 -17.58
N GLN A 33 15.33 -9.71 -18.46
CA GLN A 33 15.57 -9.70 -19.91
C GLN A 33 15.71 -8.28 -20.47
N ASN A 34 14.83 -7.35 -20.06
CA ASN A 34 14.90 -5.96 -20.51
C ASN A 34 16.18 -5.26 -20.03
N VAL A 35 16.67 -5.55 -18.82
CA VAL A 35 17.98 -5.07 -18.35
C VAL A 35 19.10 -5.56 -19.27
N LYS A 36 19.11 -6.85 -19.63
CA LYS A 36 20.11 -7.42 -20.56
C LYS A 36 20.05 -6.76 -21.94
N LEU A 37 18.85 -6.50 -22.46
CA LEU A 37 18.66 -5.83 -23.75
C LEU A 37 19.13 -4.37 -23.70
N PHE A 38 18.83 -3.65 -22.61
CA PHE A 38 19.30 -2.29 -22.37
C PHE A 38 20.83 -2.22 -22.32
N ARG A 39 21.49 -3.13 -21.57
CA ARG A 39 22.96 -3.20 -21.50
C ARG A 39 23.62 -3.52 -22.85
N LYS A 40 22.90 -4.22 -23.74
CA LYS A 40 23.33 -4.49 -25.12
C LYS A 40 23.02 -3.35 -26.10
N GLY A 41 22.46 -2.23 -25.65
CA GLY A 41 22.08 -1.10 -26.50
C GLY A 41 20.88 -1.37 -27.41
N LYS A 42 20.09 -2.43 -27.16
CA LYS A 42 18.92 -2.80 -27.98
C LYS A 42 17.63 -2.06 -27.60
N ILE A 43 17.62 -1.36 -26.46
CA ILE A 43 16.51 -0.55 -25.97
C ILE A 43 17.06 0.84 -25.68
N SER A 44 16.33 1.88 -26.12
CA SER A 44 16.71 3.27 -25.85
C SER A 44 16.66 3.58 -24.35
N GLU A 45 17.42 4.58 -23.90
CA GLU A 45 17.38 5.00 -22.49
C GLU A 45 15.99 5.47 -22.08
N ASP A 46 15.24 6.17 -22.95
CA ASP A 46 13.91 6.67 -22.61
C ASP A 46 12.89 5.54 -22.49
N ASP A 47 12.92 4.56 -23.38
CA ASP A 47 12.02 3.39 -23.33
C ASP A 47 12.32 2.56 -22.09
N PHE A 48 13.60 2.29 -21.82
CA PHE A 48 14.01 1.56 -20.63
C PHE A 48 13.63 2.33 -19.36
N ARG A 49 13.79 3.66 -19.34
CA ARG A 49 13.37 4.52 -18.22
C ARG A 49 11.87 4.39 -17.97
N ARG A 50 11.01 4.44 -19.00
CA ARG A 50 9.56 4.25 -18.86
C ARG A 50 9.24 2.86 -18.31
N PHE A 51 9.85 1.83 -18.90
CA PHE A 51 9.68 0.43 -18.51
C PHE A 51 10.06 0.19 -17.04
N ARG A 52 11.27 0.58 -16.61
CA ARG A 52 11.74 0.33 -15.24
C ARG A 52 10.90 1.08 -14.20
N LEU A 53 10.44 2.29 -14.55
CA LEU A 53 9.55 3.07 -13.68
C LEU A 53 8.19 2.38 -13.50
N GLN A 54 7.63 1.78 -14.55
CA GLN A 54 6.40 0.99 -14.42
C GLN A 54 6.59 -0.26 -13.55
N HIS A 55 7.82 -0.77 -13.44
CA HIS A 55 8.17 -1.90 -12.57
C HIS A 55 8.66 -1.46 -11.18
N GLY A 56 8.52 -0.18 -10.82
CA GLY A 56 8.87 0.30 -9.49
C GLY A 56 10.36 0.54 -9.24
N ALA A 57 11.21 0.36 -10.25
CA ALA A 57 12.64 0.62 -10.17
C ALA A 57 12.95 2.03 -10.67
N TYR A 58 13.40 2.90 -9.76
CA TYR A 58 13.74 4.29 -10.04
C TYR A 58 15.25 4.47 -10.03
N GLY A 59 15.84 4.92 -11.15
CA GLY A 59 17.29 5.16 -11.21
C GLY A 59 17.73 6.23 -10.23
N SER A 60 18.84 5.97 -9.52
CA SER A 60 19.49 6.98 -8.70
C SER A 60 19.99 8.12 -9.57
N ARG A 61 19.80 9.37 -9.12
CA ARG A 61 20.27 10.57 -9.83
C ARG A 61 21.80 10.64 -9.90
N LEU A 62 22.48 10.03 -8.93
CA LEU A 62 23.92 10.10 -8.77
C LEU A 62 24.63 9.00 -9.57
N GLN A 63 24.01 7.82 -9.70
CA GLN A 63 24.62 6.65 -10.34
C GLN A 63 23.54 5.82 -11.05
N GLN A 64 23.57 5.81 -12.38
CA GLN A 64 22.54 5.13 -13.18
C GLN A 64 22.46 3.61 -12.97
N ASN A 65 23.53 2.99 -12.48
CA ASN A 65 23.61 1.56 -12.19
C ASN A 65 22.84 1.14 -10.92
N TYR A 66 22.46 2.10 -10.07
CA TYR A 66 21.69 1.82 -8.87
C TYR A 66 20.24 2.28 -9.03
N SER A 67 19.34 1.49 -8.48
CA SER A 67 17.91 1.75 -8.45
C SER A 67 17.39 1.76 -7.02
N MET A 68 16.48 2.69 -6.75
CA MET A 68 15.54 2.54 -5.65
C MET A 68 14.39 1.66 -6.12
N VAL A 69 14.12 0.57 -5.41
CA VAL A 69 13.02 -0.36 -5.68
C VAL A 69 11.87 -0.02 -4.74
N ARG A 70 10.75 0.42 -5.30
CA ARG A 70 9.54 0.73 -4.54
C ARG A 70 8.56 -0.45 -4.57
N ILE A 71 8.25 -0.96 -3.40
CA ILE A 71 7.28 -2.03 -3.17
C ILE A 71 5.89 -1.39 -3.06
N LYS A 72 4.93 -1.84 -3.86
CA LYS A 72 3.53 -1.38 -3.80
C LYS A 72 2.80 -2.20 -2.75
N ILE A 73 2.27 -1.53 -1.73
CA ILE A 73 1.58 -2.16 -0.59
C ILE A 73 0.16 -1.58 -0.52
N PRO A 74 -0.79 -2.13 -1.29
CA PRO A 74 -2.18 -1.68 -1.28
C PRO A 74 -2.73 -1.62 0.14
N SER A 75 -3.49 -0.57 0.46
CA SER A 75 -4.02 -0.28 1.81
C SER A 75 -2.97 -0.10 2.93
N GLY A 76 -1.67 -0.20 2.62
CA GLY A 76 -0.59 -0.13 3.58
C GLY A 76 -0.42 -1.38 4.45
N GLU A 77 -1.20 -2.43 4.22
CA GLU A 77 -1.19 -3.65 5.03
C GLU A 77 0.05 -4.51 4.73
N ILE A 78 0.80 -4.86 5.78
CA ILE A 78 2.01 -5.68 5.67
C ILE A 78 2.08 -6.76 6.76
N THR A 79 2.39 -7.99 6.34
CA THR A 79 2.48 -9.13 7.25
C THR A 79 3.89 -9.32 7.82
N PRO A 80 4.05 -10.07 8.94
CA PRO A 80 5.35 -10.44 9.48
C PRO A 80 6.28 -11.11 8.47
N GLU A 81 5.76 -12.06 7.70
CA GLU A 81 6.53 -12.81 6.69
C GLU A 81 7.04 -11.87 5.58
N GLN A 82 6.23 -10.87 5.23
CA GLN A 82 6.61 -9.84 4.27
C GLN A 82 7.71 -8.92 4.83
N LEU A 83 7.62 -8.50 6.09
CA LEU A 83 8.67 -7.70 6.75
C LEU A 83 10.00 -8.47 6.83
N GLU A 84 9.96 -9.75 7.19
CA GLU A 84 11.14 -10.61 7.25
C GLU A 84 11.80 -10.80 5.89
N LYS A 85 10.99 -11.03 4.83
CA LYS A 85 11.51 -11.11 3.46
C LYS A 85 12.12 -9.78 3.02
N ILE A 86 11.49 -8.65 3.32
CA ILE A 86 12.07 -7.32 3.04
C ILE A 86 13.38 -7.13 3.78
N ALA A 87 13.48 -7.55 5.05
CA ALA A 87 14.72 -7.49 5.82
C ALA A 87 15.84 -8.30 5.14
N ALA A 88 15.57 -9.54 4.75
CA ALA A 88 16.54 -10.39 4.06
C ALA A 88 16.97 -9.79 2.70
N LEU A 89 16.02 -9.29 1.91
CA LEU A 89 16.33 -8.63 0.63
C LEU A 89 17.13 -7.34 0.83
N SER A 90 16.86 -6.58 1.90
CA SER A 90 17.59 -5.35 2.19
C SER A 90 19.07 -5.60 2.54
N GLU A 91 19.37 -6.71 3.20
CA GLU A 91 20.75 -7.11 3.54
C GLU A 91 21.49 -7.66 2.34
N ALA A 92 20.82 -8.45 1.50
CA ALA A 92 21.44 -9.11 0.37
C ALA A 92 21.70 -8.17 -0.81
N PHE A 93 20.78 -7.23 -1.09
CA PHE A 93 20.78 -6.46 -2.33
C PHE A 93 20.71 -4.94 -2.13
N SER A 94 20.70 -4.46 -0.89
CA SER A 94 20.58 -3.04 -0.55
C SER A 94 21.57 -2.72 0.59
N ILE A 95 21.28 -1.68 1.38
CA ILE A 95 22.16 -1.17 2.44
C ILE A 95 21.78 -1.67 3.84
N GLY A 96 21.04 -2.79 3.93
CA GLY A 96 20.58 -3.34 5.21
C GLY A 96 19.45 -2.53 5.88
N SER A 97 18.81 -1.62 5.15
CA SER A 97 17.69 -0.82 5.63
C SER A 97 16.60 -0.66 4.55
N ALA A 98 15.41 -0.29 5.01
CA ALA A 98 14.25 0.01 4.19
C ALA A 98 13.64 1.34 4.61
N HIS A 99 12.88 1.97 3.72
CA HIS A 99 12.26 3.27 3.97
C HIS A 99 10.75 3.25 3.74
N VAL A 100 9.98 3.60 4.77
CA VAL A 100 8.53 3.76 4.71
C VAL A 100 8.21 5.12 4.09
N SER A 101 7.45 5.09 3.00
CA SER A 101 7.07 6.29 2.26
C SER A 101 5.77 6.92 2.77
N THR A 102 5.58 8.20 2.43
CA THR A 102 4.32 8.93 2.66
C THR A 102 3.11 8.37 1.90
N ARG A 103 3.30 7.32 1.09
CA ARG A 103 2.21 6.60 0.41
C ARG A 103 2.04 5.16 0.88
N GLN A 104 2.46 4.86 2.11
CA GLN A 104 2.29 3.55 2.75
C GLN A 104 3.05 2.41 2.03
N ASN A 105 3.95 2.75 1.11
CA ASN A 105 4.87 1.82 0.45
C ASN A 105 6.19 1.73 1.21
N ILE A 106 6.95 0.67 0.93
CA ILE A 106 8.33 0.49 1.38
C ILE A 106 9.29 0.65 0.18
N GLN A 107 10.47 1.20 0.42
CA GLN A 107 11.51 1.44 -0.57
C GLN A 107 12.82 0.81 -0.12
N LEU A 108 13.47 0.10 -1.03
CA LEU A 108 14.86 -0.36 -0.89
C LEU A 108 15.74 0.53 -1.77
N HIS A 109 16.82 1.07 -1.21
CA HIS A 109 17.71 1.99 -1.90
C HIS A 109 19.00 1.30 -2.34
N TRP A 110 19.72 1.86 -3.32
CA TRP A 110 21.03 1.34 -3.74
C TRP A 110 21.04 -0.13 -4.20
N VAL A 111 19.94 -0.59 -4.82
CA VAL A 111 19.89 -1.92 -5.44
C VAL A 111 20.59 -1.84 -6.79
N GLN A 112 21.55 -2.71 -7.07
CA GLN A 112 22.17 -2.77 -8.41
C GLN A 112 21.10 -3.13 -9.45
N LEU A 113 21.14 -2.48 -10.60
CA LEU A 113 20.09 -2.62 -11.63
C LEU A 113 19.90 -4.09 -12.07
N GLU A 114 21.00 -4.84 -12.14
CA GLU A 114 21.05 -6.27 -12.47
C GLU A 114 20.31 -7.12 -11.41
N ASP A 115 20.45 -6.77 -10.13
CA ASP A 115 19.89 -7.50 -8.99
C ASP A 115 18.41 -7.16 -8.73
N VAL A 116 17.88 -6.10 -9.34
CA VAL A 116 16.48 -5.70 -9.17
C VAL A 116 15.52 -6.86 -9.51
N SER A 117 15.84 -7.68 -10.51
CA SER A 117 15.01 -8.84 -10.87
C SER A 117 14.97 -9.91 -9.76
N GLU A 118 16.08 -10.13 -9.04
CA GLU A 118 16.14 -11.05 -7.89
C GLU A 118 15.36 -10.49 -6.69
N VAL A 119 15.46 -9.18 -6.43
CA VAL A 119 14.65 -8.51 -5.42
C VAL A 119 13.17 -8.67 -5.73
N MET A 120 12.76 -8.47 -6.98
CA MET A 120 11.37 -8.67 -7.39
C MET A 120 10.93 -10.13 -7.16
N ARG A 121 11.77 -11.11 -7.51
CA ARG A 121 11.46 -12.54 -7.30
C ARG A 121 11.23 -12.86 -5.82
N GLY A 122 12.12 -12.41 -4.94
CA GLY A 122 11.95 -12.59 -3.49
C GLY A 122 10.69 -11.93 -2.94
N LEU A 123 10.25 -10.80 -3.50
CA LEU A 123 8.99 -10.14 -3.13
C LEU A 123 7.78 -10.94 -3.62
N VAL A 124 7.83 -11.55 -4.80
CA VAL A 124 6.75 -12.40 -5.34
C VAL A 124 6.50 -13.61 -4.42
N ASP A 125 7.54 -14.20 -3.82
CA ASP A 125 7.42 -15.34 -2.89
C ASP A 125 6.45 -15.08 -1.74
N VAL A 126 6.42 -13.84 -1.23
CA VAL A 126 5.56 -13.40 -0.13
C VAL A 126 4.33 -12.61 -0.60
N GLY A 127 4.04 -12.71 -1.90
CA GLY A 127 2.87 -12.11 -2.53
C GLY A 127 2.95 -10.60 -2.75
N LEU A 128 4.11 -9.96 -2.60
CA LEU A 128 4.31 -8.53 -2.85
C LEU A 128 4.58 -8.23 -4.34
N THR A 129 4.42 -6.98 -4.75
CA THR A 129 4.74 -6.52 -6.11
C THR A 129 5.36 -5.13 -6.11
N THR A 130 6.13 -4.82 -7.15
CA THR A 130 6.64 -3.49 -7.46
C THR A 130 5.93 -2.87 -8.67
N ARG A 131 5.06 -3.63 -9.34
CA ARG A 131 4.35 -3.21 -10.55
C ARG A 131 3.49 -1.98 -10.26
N GLU A 132 3.64 -0.98 -11.11
CA GLU A 132 2.98 0.33 -11.04
C GLU A 132 3.20 1.10 -9.72
N ALA A 133 4.29 0.81 -8.99
CA ALA A 133 4.67 1.62 -7.83
C ALA A 133 5.17 3.02 -8.24
N CYS A 134 5.72 3.12 -9.47
CA CYS A 134 6.29 4.32 -10.08
C CYS A 134 5.72 4.52 -11.50
N GLY A 135 6.23 5.51 -12.24
CA GLY A 135 5.77 5.82 -13.60
C GLY A 135 4.51 6.68 -13.67
N ASN A 136 3.95 6.74 -14.89
CA ASN A 136 2.71 7.44 -15.23
C ASN A 136 1.52 6.47 -15.19
N THR A 137 1.29 5.93 -14.00
CA THR A 137 0.28 4.91 -13.72
C THR A 137 -0.45 5.28 -12.42
N ILE A 138 -1.40 4.45 -12.02
CA ILE A 138 -2.01 4.54 -10.70
C ILE A 138 -1.01 4.08 -9.64
N ARG A 139 -0.64 4.99 -8.74
CA ARG A 139 0.26 4.74 -7.61
C ARG A 139 -0.40 3.84 -6.57
N ASN A 140 0.24 3.67 -5.42
CA ASN A 140 -0.38 2.93 -4.34
C ASN A 140 -1.78 3.47 -4.01
N VAL A 141 -2.75 2.57 -3.88
CA VAL A 141 -4.10 2.88 -3.39
C VAL A 141 -4.01 2.87 -1.87
N MET A 142 -4.03 4.07 -1.29
CA MET A 142 -3.91 4.22 0.16
C MET A 142 -5.24 3.90 0.84
N CYS A 143 -5.16 3.44 2.07
CA CYS A 143 -6.30 3.32 2.98
C CYS A 143 -5.88 3.84 4.35
N SER A 144 -6.78 4.48 5.09
CA SER A 144 -6.47 4.94 6.44
C SER A 144 -5.98 3.78 7.30
N HIS A 145 -4.90 4.00 8.06
CA HIS A 145 -4.45 3.04 9.06
C HIS A 145 -5.50 2.83 10.17
N PHE A 146 -6.46 3.75 10.32
CA PHE A 146 -7.58 3.59 11.25
C PHE A 146 -8.82 2.92 10.64
N ALA A 147 -8.83 2.55 9.35
CA ALA A 147 -10.01 1.93 8.72
C ALA A 147 -10.32 0.55 9.33
N GLY A 148 -11.49 0.39 9.94
CA GLY A 148 -11.92 -0.78 10.71
C GLY A 148 -11.80 -0.62 12.24
N VAL A 149 -11.12 0.44 12.72
CA VAL A 149 -10.85 0.67 14.15
C VAL A 149 -11.19 2.10 14.62
N CYS A 150 -11.48 3.02 13.70
CA CYS A 150 -11.80 4.41 14.02
C CYS A 150 -13.19 4.52 14.68
N PRO A 151 -13.33 5.25 15.81
CA PRO A 151 -14.65 5.46 16.43
C PRO A 151 -15.67 6.18 15.54
N ASP A 152 -15.20 7.11 14.68
CA ASP A 152 -16.05 7.95 13.84
C ASP A 152 -16.32 7.37 12.44
N GLU A 153 -15.81 6.18 12.12
CA GLU A 153 -16.05 5.59 10.81
C GLU A 153 -17.42 4.95 10.69
N GLN A 154 -18.03 5.06 9.50
CA GLN A 154 -19.32 4.44 9.22
C GLN A 154 -19.19 2.95 8.90
N PHE A 155 -18.15 2.57 8.15
CA PHE A 155 -17.79 1.19 7.84
C PHE A 155 -16.31 1.11 7.40
N ASP A 156 -15.75 -0.10 7.40
CA ASP A 156 -14.35 -0.33 7.01
C ASP A 156 -14.16 -0.19 5.49
N SER A 157 -13.32 0.75 5.06
CA SER A 157 -13.00 0.99 3.65
C SER A 157 -11.86 0.12 3.10
N THR A 158 -11.22 -0.71 3.94
CA THR A 158 -10.10 -1.58 3.56
C THR A 158 -10.45 -2.55 2.42
N PRO A 159 -11.59 -3.28 2.45
CA PRO A 159 -11.96 -4.21 1.38
C PRO A 159 -12.09 -3.53 0.02
N TYR A 160 -12.69 -2.33 0.01
CA TYR A 160 -12.85 -1.52 -1.21
C TYR A 160 -11.52 -1.01 -1.74
N ALA A 161 -10.61 -0.56 -0.85
CA ALA A 161 -9.28 -0.14 -1.25
C ALA A 161 -8.47 -1.28 -1.89
N LYS A 162 -8.54 -2.49 -1.32
CA LYS A 162 -7.92 -3.71 -1.89
C LYS A 162 -8.56 -4.09 -3.23
N ALA A 163 -9.90 -4.04 -3.33
CA ALA A 163 -10.62 -4.35 -4.57
C ALA A 163 -10.27 -3.38 -5.70
N ILE A 164 -10.25 -2.07 -5.43
CA ILE A 164 -9.83 -1.04 -6.40
C ILE A 164 -8.36 -1.21 -6.79
N ALA A 165 -7.48 -1.52 -5.84
CA ALA A 165 -6.08 -1.80 -6.15
C ALA A 165 -5.94 -3.01 -7.09
N ARG A 166 -6.64 -4.12 -6.81
CA ARG A 166 -6.65 -5.31 -7.68
C ARG A 166 -7.21 -5.00 -9.07
N PHE A 167 -8.29 -4.25 -9.13
CA PHE A 167 -8.98 -3.94 -10.38
C PHE A 167 -8.10 -3.12 -11.35
N PHE A 168 -7.38 -2.12 -10.84
CA PHE A 168 -6.56 -1.24 -11.67
C PHE A 168 -5.13 -1.75 -11.91
N LEU A 169 -4.60 -2.59 -11.02
CA LEU A 169 -3.27 -3.16 -11.21
C LEU A 169 -3.24 -4.01 -12.48
N ARG A 170 -2.30 -3.69 -13.39
CA ARG A 170 -2.15 -4.29 -14.73
C ARG A 170 -3.32 -4.01 -15.69
N ASN A 171 -4.20 -3.07 -15.34
CA ASN A 171 -5.25 -2.67 -16.24
C ASN A 171 -4.65 -1.86 -17.41
N PRO A 172 -4.97 -2.17 -18.68
CA PRO A 172 -4.43 -1.45 -19.85
C PRO A 172 -4.64 0.06 -19.78
N VAL A 173 -5.79 0.51 -19.25
CA VAL A 173 -6.11 1.95 -19.12
C VAL A 173 -5.14 2.69 -18.19
N CYS A 174 -4.44 1.97 -17.31
CA CYS A 174 -3.54 2.54 -16.30
C CYS A 174 -2.07 2.53 -16.70
N GLN A 175 -1.70 1.94 -17.84
CA GLN A 175 -0.29 1.73 -18.19
C GLN A 175 0.39 3.00 -18.73
N ASN A 176 -0.36 3.92 -19.35
CA ASN A 176 0.22 5.10 -20.01
C ASN A 176 -0.61 6.37 -19.80
N LEU A 177 -0.93 6.67 -18.54
CA LEU A 177 -1.64 7.90 -18.19
C LEU A 177 -0.76 9.13 -18.52
N PRO A 178 -1.36 10.33 -18.67
CA PRO A 178 -0.58 11.55 -18.87
C PRO A 178 0.46 11.79 -17.78
N ARG A 179 0.13 11.43 -16.53
CA ARG A 179 1.05 11.47 -15.38
C ARG A 179 0.58 10.56 -14.25
N LYS A 180 1.39 10.47 -13.19
CA LYS A 180 1.07 9.73 -11.95
C LYS A 180 -0.33 10.08 -11.41
N PHE A 181 -1.07 9.05 -11.02
CA PHE A 181 -2.43 9.15 -10.52
C PHE A 181 -2.52 8.55 -9.12
N LYS A 182 -3.19 9.23 -8.18
CA LYS A 182 -3.25 8.87 -6.76
C LYS A 182 -4.69 8.63 -6.32
N ILE A 183 -4.93 7.47 -5.72
CA ILE A 183 -6.22 7.12 -5.09
C ILE A 183 -5.98 6.96 -3.59
N ASN A 184 -6.83 7.58 -2.77
CA ASN A 184 -6.77 7.52 -1.32
C ASN A 184 -8.16 7.20 -0.74
N PHE A 185 -8.26 6.11 0.01
CA PHE A 185 -9.39 5.79 0.89
C PHE A 185 -9.09 6.28 2.30
N ASN A 186 -10.12 6.74 2.99
CA ASN A 186 -10.03 7.15 4.38
C ASN A 186 -11.05 6.41 5.25
N CYS A 187 -10.98 6.58 6.58
CA CYS A 187 -11.95 6.01 7.51
C CYS A 187 -13.10 6.98 7.84
N CYS A 188 -12.81 8.27 8.00
CA CYS A 188 -13.81 9.31 8.27
C CYS A 188 -13.34 10.67 7.74
N ALA A 189 -14.15 11.72 7.88
CA ALA A 189 -13.81 13.05 7.38
C ALA A 189 -12.61 13.69 8.09
N GLN A 190 -12.32 13.30 9.33
CA GLN A 190 -11.27 13.91 10.15
C GLN A 190 -9.86 13.42 9.81
N HIS A 191 -9.72 12.17 9.32
CA HIS A 191 -8.40 11.53 9.16
C HIS A 191 -7.70 11.79 7.80
N GLY A 192 -8.09 12.85 7.09
CA GLY A 192 -7.29 13.54 6.07
C GLY A 192 -6.88 12.82 4.76
N LEU A 193 -6.12 13.54 3.95
CA LEU A 193 -5.49 13.14 2.66
C LEU A 193 -6.39 12.85 1.45
N VAL A 194 -7.71 12.76 1.59
CA VAL A 194 -8.61 12.50 0.44
C VAL A 194 -8.69 13.67 -0.52
N ARG A 195 -8.71 14.91 -0.01
CA ARG A 195 -8.83 16.12 -0.86
C ARG A 195 -7.54 16.51 -1.57
N ILE A 196 -6.43 15.80 -1.35
CA ILE A 196 -5.14 16.05 -2.02
C ILE A 196 -4.74 14.91 -2.97
N ALA A 197 -5.66 14.00 -3.26
CA ALA A 197 -5.51 12.91 -4.20
C ALA A 197 -6.23 13.21 -5.51
N ASP A 198 -5.86 12.50 -6.57
CA ASP A 198 -6.60 12.57 -7.82
C ASP A 198 -8.02 12.01 -7.60
N ILE A 199 -8.16 10.90 -6.86
CA ILE A 199 -9.43 10.42 -6.29
C ILE A 199 -9.29 10.22 -4.78
N GLY A 200 -10.15 10.87 -4.00
CA GLY A 200 -10.28 10.70 -2.56
C GLY A 200 -11.65 10.12 -2.20
N LEU A 201 -11.70 9.15 -1.29
CA LEU A 201 -12.93 8.45 -0.92
C LEU A 201 -13.12 8.40 0.59
N ILE A 202 -14.28 8.83 1.06
CA ILE A 202 -14.69 8.73 2.46
C ILE A 202 -15.91 7.81 2.56
N PRO A 203 -15.89 6.74 3.37
CA PRO A 203 -17.04 5.86 3.55
C PRO A 203 -18.18 6.62 4.24
N VAL A 204 -19.38 6.52 3.67
CA VAL A 204 -20.62 7.10 4.21
C VAL A 204 -21.76 6.12 4.05
N LYS A 205 -22.70 6.13 4.98
CA LYS A 205 -23.91 5.30 4.91
C LYS A 205 -25.13 6.19 4.73
N LYS A 206 -26.01 5.83 3.80
CA LYS A 206 -27.28 6.52 3.57
C LYS A 206 -28.38 5.49 3.44
N ASP A 207 -29.43 5.61 4.25
CA ASP A 207 -30.61 4.72 4.22
C ASP A 207 -30.25 3.23 4.28
N GLY A 208 -29.23 2.88 5.09
CA GLY A 208 -28.74 1.51 5.22
C GLY A 208 -27.77 1.03 4.12
N ILE A 209 -27.62 1.79 3.03
CA ILE A 209 -26.77 1.46 1.89
C ILE A 209 -25.36 2.05 2.11
N ASN A 210 -24.34 1.23 1.89
CA ASN A 210 -22.95 1.67 1.94
C ASN A 210 -22.60 2.45 0.67
N GLY A 211 -21.84 3.52 0.82
CA GLY A 211 -21.37 4.34 -0.27
C GLY A 211 -20.21 5.23 0.13
N PHE A 212 -19.88 6.19 -0.73
CA PHE A 212 -18.72 7.04 -0.59
C PHE A 212 -19.04 8.49 -0.94
N LYS A 213 -18.46 9.41 -0.17
CA LYS A 213 -18.23 10.79 -0.61
C LYS A 213 -16.93 10.82 -1.40
N ILE A 214 -17.03 11.14 -2.68
CA ILE A 214 -15.91 11.10 -3.63
C ILE A 214 -15.43 12.52 -3.89
N TYR A 215 -14.12 12.75 -3.74
CA TYR A 215 -13.44 13.99 -4.06
C TYR A 215 -12.50 13.78 -5.25
N LEU A 216 -12.51 14.71 -6.20
CA LEU A 216 -11.74 14.62 -7.44
C LEU A 216 -10.87 15.86 -7.66
N GLY A 217 -9.71 15.66 -8.30
CA GLY A 217 -8.88 16.77 -8.79
C GLY A 217 -7.93 17.38 -7.75
N GLY A 218 -7.74 16.73 -6.61
CA GLY A 218 -6.81 17.18 -5.59
C GLY A 218 -5.34 16.90 -5.95
N GLY A 219 -4.43 17.70 -5.40
CA GLY A 219 -3.02 17.39 -5.50
C GLY A 219 -2.09 18.48 -5.03
N LEU A 220 -1.04 18.07 -4.29
CA LEU A 220 0.05 18.95 -3.86
C LEU A 220 1.18 19.01 -4.90
N GLY A 221 1.81 20.17 -5.04
CA GLY A 221 2.97 20.43 -5.89
C GLY A 221 3.25 21.92 -6.01
N ALA A 222 3.94 22.34 -7.07
CA ALA A 222 4.22 23.76 -7.34
C ALA A 222 2.94 24.60 -7.36
N ALA A 223 1.88 24.10 -8.03
CA ALA A 223 0.52 24.55 -7.81
C ALA A 223 -0.26 23.44 -7.08
N SER A 224 -0.90 23.81 -5.97
CA SER A 224 -1.67 22.90 -5.13
C SER A 224 -3.15 23.22 -5.26
N PHE A 225 -3.95 22.18 -5.45
CA PHE A 225 -5.41 22.29 -5.60
C PHE A 225 -6.10 21.31 -4.65
N ILE A 226 -7.24 21.74 -4.14
CA ILE A 226 -8.08 20.95 -3.24
C ILE A 226 -9.13 20.23 -4.08
N GLY A 227 -9.32 18.94 -3.83
CA GLY A 227 -10.30 18.13 -4.52
C GLY A 227 -11.73 18.60 -4.25
N HIS A 228 -12.54 18.57 -5.30
CA HIS A 228 -13.94 18.95 -5.30
C HIS A 228 -14.83 17.72 -5.11
N GLN A 229 -15.93 17.88 -4.37
CA GLN A 229 -16.84 16.78 -4.08
C GLN A 229 -17.73 16.49 -5.31
N LEU A 230 -17.72 15.24 -5.78
CA LEU A 230 -18.47 14.80 -6.96
C LEU A 230 -19.99 14.84 -6.71
N GLU A 231 -20.43 14.15 -5.67
CA GLU A 231 -21.83 13.99 -5.25
C GLU A 231 -21.88 13.89 -3.71
N GLU A 232 -23.03 14.15 -3.10
CA GLU A 232 -23.23 13.91 -1.66
C GLU A 232 -23.11 12.44 -1.26
N PHE A 233 -23.50 11.54 -2.18
CA PHE A 233 -23.46 10.10 -1.96
C PHE A 233 -23.31 9.37 -3.29
N THR A 234 -22.26 8.58 -3.42
CA THR A 234 -22.09 7.60 -4.49
C THR A 234 -22.19 6.22 -3.89
N SER A 235 -23.17 5.42 -4.30
CA SER A 235 -23.38 4.06 -3.80
C SER A 235 -22.22 3.13 -4.17
N GLU A 236 -22.01 2.09 -3.38
CA GLU A 236 -20.86 1.17 -3.52
C GLU A 236 -20.82 0.39 -4.85
N ASP A 237 -21.98 0.11 -5.44
CA ASP A 237 -22.13 -0.54 -6.75
C ASP A 237 -21.59 0.33 -7.89
N ARG A 238 -21.68 1.66 -7.75
CA ARG A 238 -21.18 2.64 -8.72
C ARG A 238 -19.70 3.00 -8.50
N LEU A 239 -19.05 2.44 -7.48
CA LEU A 239 -17.70 2.84 -7.09
C LEU A 239 -16.68 2.58 -8.20
N VAL A 240 -16.61 1.34 -8.70
CA VAL A 240 -15.66 0.96 -9.76
C VAL A 240 -15.92 1.74 -11.04
N SER A 241 -17.19 1.88 -11.43
CA SER A 241 -17.61 2.64 -12.61
C SER A 241 -17.21 4.11 -12.51
N THR A 242 -17.36 4.71 -11.33
CA THR A 242 -16.93 6.09 -11.07
C THR A 242 -15.41 6.24 -11.19
N CYS A 243 -14.63 5.35 -10.55
CA CYS A 243 -13.18 5.38 -10.67
C CYS A 243 -12.70 5.18 -12.11
N MET A 244 -13.30 4.26 -12.86
CA MET A 244 -13.01 4.03 -14.27
C MET A 244 -13.30 5.27 -15.11
N ALA A 245 -14.45 5.90 -14.92
CA ALA A 245 -14.84 7.11 -15.66
C ALA A 245 -13.80 8.23 -15.48
N VAL A 246 -13.37 8.47 -14.24
CA VAL A 246 -12.34 9.49 -13.94
C VAL A 246 -11.00 9.14 -14.59
N VAL A 247 -10.56 7.88 -14.49
CA VAL A 247 -9.29 7.44 -15.08
C VAL A 247 -9.33 7.54 -16.62
N ARG A 248 -10.42 7.13 -17.27
CA ARG A 248 -10.63 7.25 -18.73
C ARG A 248 -10.66 8.70 -19.18
N LEU A 249 -11.30 9.59 -18.41
CA LEU A 249 -11.31 11.02 -18.72
C LEU A 249 -9.92 11.64 -18.60
N PHE A 250 -9.18 11.31 -17.54
CA PHE A 250 -7.82 11.79 -17.38
C PHE A 250 -6.91 11.26 -18.50
N ASP A 251 -7.05 9.98 -18.86
CA ASP A 251 -6.31 9.40 -19.98
C ASP A 251 -6.60 10.11 -21.31
N ARG A 252 -7.87 10.38 -21.63
CA ARG A 252 -8.22 11.03 -22.91
C ARG A 252 -7.89 12.52 -22.96
N LEU A 253 -8.15 13.26 -21.88
CA LEU A 253 -8.15 14.73 -21.87
C LEU A 253 -6.94 15.34 -21.19
N GLY A 254 -6.14 14.56 -20.46
CA GLY A 254 -4.97 15.09 -19.77
C GLY A 254 -3.84 15.46 -20.71
N ASN A 255 -3.19 16.58 -20.42
CA ASN A 255 -2.08 17.11 -21.20
C ASN A 255 -0.85 16.17 -21.14
N ARG A 256 -0.32 15.77 -22.30
CA ARG A 256 0.89 14.92 -22.41
C ARG A 256 2.14 15.68 -22.87
N GLU A 257 1.98 16.89 -23.37
CA GLU A 257 3.06 17.71 -23.91
C GLU A 257 3.74 18.51 -22.80
N ASN A 258 2.95 19.26 -22.02
CA ASN A 258 3.48 20.10 -20.95
C ASN A 258 3.68 19.27 -19.68
N MET A 259 4.93 18.84 -19.46
CA MET A 259 5.30 18.03 -18.30
C MET A 259 5.03 18.68 -16.94
N ALA A 260 4.95 20.01 -16.87
CA ALA A 260 4.65 20.74 -15.64
C ALA A 260 3.14 20.77 -15.32
N ARG A 261 2.27 20.64 -16.35
CA ARG A 261 0.80 20.78 -16.25
C ARG A 261 0.03 19.50 -16.61
N ASN A 262 0.69 18.34 -16.55
CA ASN A 262 0.13 17.03 -16.93
C ASN A 262 -0.59 16.26 -15.80
N ARG A 263 -0.78 16.85 -14.61
CA ARG A 263 -1.54 16.22 -13.51
C ARG A 263 -3.04 16.51 -13.65
N MET A 264 -3.88 15.58 -13.18
CA MET A 264 -5.34 15.72 -13.27
C MET A 264 -5.86 17.01 -12.62
N ARG A 265 -5.23 17.47 -11.54
CA ARG A 265 -5.58 18.76 -10.91
C ARG A 265 -5.54 19.96 -11.87
N TYR A 266 -4.60 19.99 -12.83
CA TYR A 266 -4.53 21.06 -13.83
C TYR A 266 -5.66 20.91 -14.85
N LEU A 267 -5.93 19.67 -15.30
CA LEU A 267 -7.08 19.38 -16.17
C LEU A 267 -8.39 19.86 -15.54
N VAL A 268 -8.64 19.52 -14.27
CA VAL A 268 -9.86 19.94 -13.56
C VAL A 268 -9.94 21.45 -13.44
N ASN A 269 -8.83 22.11 -13.05
CA ASN A 269 -8.78 23.56 -12.90
C ASN A 269 -8.98 24.31 -14.23
N GLU A 270 -8.31 23.89 -15.30
CA GLU A 270 -8.39 24.53 -16.62
C GLU A 270 -9.73 24.28 -17.31
N MET A 271 -10.35 23.13 -17.07
CA MET A 271 -11.67 22.79 -17.62
C MET A 271 -12.83 23.47 -16.88
N GLY A 272 -12.63 23.80 -15.60
CA GLY A 272 -13.70 24.19 -14.69
C GLY A 272 -14.40 22.97 -14.07
N TRP A 273 -14.73 23.07 -12.78
CA TRP A 273 -15.28 21.97 -12.01
C TRP A 273 -16.63 21.48 -12.54
N GLU A 274 -17.56 22.38 -12.86
CA GLU A 274 -18.91 22.04 -13.29
C GLU A 274 -18.89 21.25 -14.60
N LYS A 275 -18.00 21.63 -15.52
CA LYS A 275 -17.82 20.93 -16.79
C LYS A 275 -17.21 19.55 -16.57
N PHE A 276 -16.17 19.46 -15.73
CA PHE A 276 -15.54 18.18 -15.41
C PHE A 276 -16.52 17.21 -14.73
N GLN A 277 -17.30 17.69 -13.74
CA GLN A 277 -18.32 16.94 -13.02
C GLN A 277 -19.36 16.33 -13.98
N ARG A 278 -19.90 17.14 -14.91
CA ARG A 278 -20.85 16.65 -15.93
C ARG A 278 -20.24 15.56 -16.82
N LEU A 279 -18.98 15.72 -17.22
CA LEU A 279 -18.29 14.70 -18.02
C LEU A 279 -18.07 13.41 -17.24
N VAL A 280 -17.72 13.48 -15.95
CA VAL A 280 -17.57 12.30 -15.10
C VAL A 280 -18.89 11.54 -14.99
N ILE A 281 -20.00 12.24 -14.72
CA ILE A 281 -21.33 11.61 -14.62
C ILE A 281 -21.72 10.95 -15.95
N LYS A 282 -21.50 11.65 -17.07
CA LYS A 282 -21.77 11.11 -18.41
C LYS A 282 -20.92 9.88 -18.72
N GLU A 283 -19.61 9.93 -18.46
CA GLU A 283 -18.71 8.81 -18.70
C GLU A 283 -19.02 7.63 -17.78
N ARG A 284 -19.42 7.88 -16.52
CA ARG A 284 -19.86 6.83 -15.59
C ARG A 284 -21.06 6.07 -16.13
N ALA A 285 -22.08 6.76 -16.63
CA ALA A 285 -23.22 6.11 -17.27
C ALA A 285 -22.80 5.26 -18.48
N SER A 286 -21.89 5.77 -19.32
CA SER A 286 -21.33 4.99 -20.44
C SER A 286 -20.58 3.75 -19.96
N VAL A 287 -19.79 3.85 -18.88
CA VAL A 287 -19.09 2.70 -18.28
C VAL A 287 -20.09 1.68 -17.74
N GLU A 288 -21.12 2.11 -17.01
CA GLU A 288 -22.16 1.23 -16.46
C GLU A 288 -22.88 0.43 -17.57
N MET A 289 -23.12 1.05 -18.73
CA MET A 289 -23.77 0.40 -19.87
C MET A 289 -22.84 -0.52 -20.68
N THR A 290 -21.52 -0.33 -20.61
CA THR A 290 -20.55 -1.02 -21.49
C THR A 290 -19.62 -1.98 -20.76
N ILE A 291 -19.60 -1.95 -19.42
CA ILE A 291 -18.73 -2.81 -18.62
C ILE A 291 -19.15 -4.28 -18.81
N SER A 292 -18.21 -5.12 -19.22
CA SER A 292 -18.48 -6.55 -19.32
C SER A 292 -18.61 -7.18 -17.94
N LEU A 293 -19.40 -8.25 -17.84
CA LEU A 293 -19.53 -9.02 -16.60
C LEU A 293 -18.18 -9.57 -16.12
N ASP A 294 -17.29 -9.97 -17.04
CA ASP A 294 -15.90 -10.37 -16.70
C ASP A 294 -15.12 -9.23 -16.02
N THR A 295 -15.23 -8.02 -16.56
CA THR A 295 -14.55 -6.85 -15.99
C THR A 295 -15.11 -6.54 -14.60
N LEU A 296 -16.43 -6.58 -14.44
CA LEU A 296 -17.07 -6.39 -13.14
C LEU A 296 -16.67 -7.47 -12.14
N ASN A 297 -16.55 -8.73 -12.58
CA ASN A 297 -16.10 -9.86 -11.76
C ASN A 297 -14.64 -9.73 -11.27
N ARG A 298 -13.83 -8.84 -11.85
CA ARG A 298 -12.49 -8.51 -11.31
C ARG A 298 -12.58 -7.59 -10.11
N TYR A 299 -13.64 -6.77 -10.03
CA TYR A 299 -13.97 -5.96 -8.88
C TYR A 299 -14.84 -6.77 -7.91
N LYS A 300 -14.17 -7.60 -7.11
CA LYS A 300 -14.81 -8.30 -5.99
C LYS A 300 -14.41 -7.62 -4.70
N VAL A 301 -15.37 -7.11 -3.96
CA VAL A 301 -15.16 -6.67 -2.59
C VAL A 301 -15.31 -7.91 -1.72
N ASP A 302 -14.17 -8.45 -1.27
CA ASP A 302 -14.19 -9.58 -0.37
C ASP A 302 -14.61 -9.04 0.99
N SER A 303 -15.83 -9.34 1.44
CA SER A 303 -16.26 -9.12 2.82
C SER A 303 -15.54 -10.14 3.71
N GLU A 304 -14.23 -10.00 3.81
CA GLU A 304 -13.50 -10.72 4.86
C GLU A 304 -14.03 -10.18 6.18
N ASN A 305 -14.84 -11.00 6.86
CA ASN A 305 -15.02 -10.85 8.29
C ASN A 305 -13.61 -10.94 8.87
N SER A 306 -13.04 -9.79 9.23
CA SER A 306 -11.75 -9.69 9.89
C SER A 306 -11.86 -10.37 11.24
N SER A 307 -11.77 -11.70 11.24
CA SER A 307 -11.80 -12.51 12.44
C SER A 307 -10.55 -12.14 13.22
N ILE A 308 -10.73 -11.39 14.31
CA ILE A 308 -9.67 -11.08 15.26
C ILE A 308 -9.05 -12.42 15.64
N ARG A 309 -7.76 -12.58 15.35
CA ARG A 309 -7.05 -13.82 15.67
C ARG A 309 -7.14 -14.01 17.17
N GLN A 310 -7.66 -15.16 17.61
CA GLN A 310 -7.44 -15.59 18.99
C GLN A 310 -5.93 -15.86 19.12
N LEU A 311 -5.21 -14.87 19.63
CA LEU A 311 -3.82 -15.04 20.03
C LEU A 311 -3.81 -16.17 21.06
N SER A 312 -3.09 -17.25 20.75
CA SER A 312 -2.99 -18.38 21.66
C SER A 312 -2.44 -17.87 22.99
N ASN A 313 -3.10 -18.22 24.11
CA ASN A 313 -2.52 -18.16 25.45
C ASN A 313 -1.37 -19.19 25.59
N GLY A 314 -0.58 -19.39 24.53
CA GLY A 314 0.60 -20.24 24.58
C GLY A 314 1.45 -19.75 25.72
N LYS A 315 1.78 -20.66 26.64
CA LYS A 315 2.63 -20.41 27.82
C LYS A 315 3.76 -19.47 27.39
N LYS A 316 3.62 -18.18 27.73
CA LYS A 316 4.70 -17.21 27.57
C LYS A 316 5.82 -17.80 28.40
N LEU A 317 6.86 -18.34 27.76
CA LEU A 317 8.07 -18.74 28.47
C LEU A 317 8.45 -17.52 29.30
N PRO A 318 8.60 -17.64 30.63
CA PRO A 318 8.93 -16.51 31.47
C PRO A 318 10.24 -15.95 30.91
N LEU A 319 10.17 -14.80 30.25
CA LEU A 319 11.34 -14.05 29.89
C LEU A 319 11.95 -13.65 31.24
N ILE A 320 12.99 -14.36 31.63
CA ILE A 320 13.91 -13.93 32.67
C ILE A 320 14.60 -12.69 32.08
N ASN A 321 13.98 -11.51 32.20
CA ASN A 321 14.63 -10.19 32.25
C ASN A 321 13.60 -9.05 32.32
N GLU A 322 13.82 -8.19 33.32
CA GLU A 322 13.27 -6.85 33.54
C GLU A 322 11.77 -6.69 33.25
N LYS A 323 10.95 -6.83 34.29
CA LYS A 323 9.59 -6.30 34.28
C LYS A 323 9.67 -4.83 33.89
N VAL A 324 8.95 -4.44 32.83
CA VAL A 324 8.81 -3.03 32.47
C VAL A 324 8.23 -2.31 33.68
N ASP A 325 8.95 -1.32 34.17
CA ASP A 325 8.40 -0.41 35.16
C ASP A 325 7.34 0.45 34.46
N ILE A 326 6.08 0.04 34.62
CA ILE A 326 4.90 0.77 34.10
C ILE A 326 4.79 2.18 34.70
N ASN A 327 5.47 2.44 35.82
CA ASN A 327 5.52 3.76 36.43
C ASN A 327 6.68 4.63 35.93
N SER A 328 7.58 4.07 35.12
CA SER A 328 8.71 4.79 34.54
C SER A 328 8.24 5.90 33.60
N ASP A 329 8.97 7.02 33.63
CA ASP A 329 8.70 8.17 32.77
C ASP A 329 8.76 7.85 31.26
N PRO A 330 9.73 7.04 30.76
CA PRO A 330 9.79 6.66 29.35
C PRO A 330 8.55 5.90 28.86
N TYR A 331 8.04 4.94 29.65
CA TYR A 331 6.85 4.17 29.28
C TYR A 331 5.60 5.06 29.24
N LYS A 332 5.43 5.95 30.22
CA LYS A 332 4.30 6.90 30.25
C LYS A 332 4.31 7.84 29.05
N ARG A 333 5.48 8.36 28.67
CA ARG A 333 5.64 9.19 27.47
C ARG A 333 5.27 8.42 26.21
N TRP A 334 5.80 7.20 26.05
CA TRP A 334 5.47 6.34 24.91
C TRP A 334 3.97 6.02 24.84
N LEU A 335 3.35 5.67 25.97
CA LEU A 335 1.92 5.37 26.04
C LEU A 335 1.09 6.57 25.56
N HIS A 336 1.45 7.79 25.97
CA HIS A 336 0.76 9.00 25.56
C HIS A 336 0.98 9.34 24.07
N SER A 337 2.18 9.15 23.51
CA SER A 337 2.49 9.57 22.14
C SER A 337 2.16 8.52 21.07
N ASN A 338 2.21 7.23 21.42
CA ASN A 338 2.20 6.14 20.45
C ASN A 338 0.98 5.24 20.55
N VAL A 339 0.16 5.34 21.61
CA VAL A 339 -0.98 4.45 21.81
C VAL A 339 -2.28 5.23 21.71
N VAL A 340 -3.19 4.76 20.86
CA VAL A 340 -4.50 5.37 20.62
C VAL A 340 -5.60 4.33 20.80
N SER A 341 -6.67 4.70 21.50
CA SER A 341 -7.85 3.85 21.65
C SER A 341 -8.55 3.62 20.31
N GLN A 342 -8.98 2.38 20.07
CA GLN A 342 -9.86 2.04 18.95
C GLN A 342 -11.31 1.88 19.41
N LYS A 343 -12.24 1.77 18.45
CA LYS A 343 -13.67 1.57 18.71
C LYS A 343 -14.00 0.25 19.42
N GLN A 344 -13.12 -0.76 19.34
CA GLN A 344 -13.28 -2.02 20.05
C GLN A 344 -12.70 -1.92 21.47
N ASN A 345 -13.54 -2.15 22.48
CA ASN A 345 -13.16 -2.04 23.89
C ASN A 345 -12.00 -2.97 24.27
N GLY A 346 -11.05 -2.46 25.06
CA GLY A 346 -9.89 -3.22 25.56
C GLY A 346 -8.75 -3.41 24.56
N TYR A 347 -8.90 -2.89 23.34
CA TYR A 347 -7.89 -2.93 22.30
C TYR A 347 -7.39 -1.52 21.95
N PHE A 348 -6.15 -1.47 21.45
CA PHE A 348 -5.46 -0.24 21.10
C PHE A 348 -4.76 -0.36 19.74
N VAL A 349 -4.57 0.79 19.11
CA VAL A 349 -3.65 0.99 17.99
C VAL A 349 -2.34 1.52 18.56
N VAL A 350 -1.24 0.85 18.23
CA VAL A 350 0.12 1.22 18.64
C VAL A 350 0.92 1.65 17.42
N PHE A 351 1.42 2.88 17.45
CA PHE A 351 2.30 3.43 16.42
C PHE A 351 3.76 3.09 16.71
N ILE A 352 4.49 2.64 15.70
CA ILE A 352 5.95 2.53 15.72
C ILE A 352 6.51 3.72 14.94
N THR A 353 7.12 4.66 15.66
CA THR A 353 7.63 5.90 15.10
C THR A 353 9.05 5.68 14.55
N LEU A 354 9.29 6.07 13.31
CA LEU A 354 10.58 5.91 12.65
C LEU A 354 11.28 7.26 12.48
N GLY A 355 12.61 7.25 12.57
CA GLY A 355 13.43 8.40 12.18
C GLY A 355 13.35 8.59 10.66
N ALA A 356 12.65 9.63 10.20
CA ALA A 356 12.46 9.94 8.77
C ALA A 356 11.86 8.81 7.90
N GLY A 357 11.27 7.78 8.53
CA GLY A 357 10.74 6.60 7.84
C GLY A 357 11.74 5.48 7.61
N ASP A 358 12.98 5.61 8.07
CA ASP A 358 14.01 4.59 7.91
C ASP A 358 13.90 3.50 8.99
N ILE A 359 14.09 2.25 8.58
CA ILE A 359 14.06 1.09 9.46
C ILE A 359 15.12 0.07 9.02
N THR A 360 15.91 -0.43 9.97
CA THR A 360 16.96 -1.43 9.72
C THR A 360 16.38 -2.83 9.55
N SER A 361 17.14 -3.74 8.94
CA SER A 361 16.76 -5.16 8.82
C SER A 361 16.49 -5.84 10.17
N ASN A 362 17.27 -5.53 11.21
CA ASN A 362 17.06 -6.04 12.56
C ASN A 362 15.75 -5.53 13.18
N GLN A 363 15.47 -4.24 13.01
CA GLN A 363 14.22 -3.62 13.45
C GLN A 363 13.00 -4.19 12.72
N LEU A 364 13.10 -4.45 11.41
CA LEU A 364 12.04 -5.13 10.64
C LEU A 364 11.71 -6.51 11.19
N ARG A 365 12.72 -7.33 11.54
CA ARG A 365 12.52 -8.66 12.13
C ARG A 365 11.92 -8.59 13.53
N SER A 366 12.38 -7.64 14.35
CA SER A 366 11.82 -7.42 15.68
C SER A 366 10.34 -7.01 15.58
N LEU A 367 10.02 -6.07 14.68
CA LEU A 367 8.65 -5.65 14.41
C LEU A 367 7.79 -6.83 13.92
N ALA A 368 8.30 -7.67 13.01
CA ALA A 368 7.60 -8.86 12.55
C ALA A 368 7.24 -9.81 13.72
N LYS A 369 8.19 -10.04 14.63
CA LYS A 369 7.95 -10.81 15.85
C LYS A 369 6.88 -10.18 16.74
N THR A 370 7.00 -8.89 17.04
CA THR A 370 6.03 -8.14 17.86
C THR A 370 4.63 -8.19 17.26
N ILE A 371 4.49 -8.09 15.93
CA ILE A 371 3.19 -8.23 15.25
C ILE A 371 2.63 -9.65 15.43
N ARG A 372 3.45 -10.70 15.27
CA ARG A 372 3.00 -12.09 15.47
C ARG A 372 2.50 -12.34 16.89
N ASP A 373 3.18 -11.75 17.87
CA ASP A 373 2.93 -12.01 19.29
C ASP A 373 1.73 -11.21 19.82
N TYR A 374 1.50 -9.98 19.33
CA TYR A 374 0.57 -9.03 19.96
C TYR A 374 -0.51 -8.42 19.06
N SER A 375 -0.42 -8.54 17.72
CA SER A 375 -1.44 -8.00 16.81
C SER A 375 -2.60 -8.97 16.65
N GLY A 376 -3.80 -8.58 17.08
CA GLY A 376 -5.02 -9.34 16.82
C GLY A 376 -5.37 -9.43 15.32
N GLU A 377 -4.93 -8.46 14.50
CA GLU A 377 -5.07 -8.52 13.04
C GLU A 377 -4.01 -9.44 12.40
N GLY A 378 -2.84 -9.54 13.04
CA GLY A 378 -1.69 -10.32 12.56
C GLY A 378 -0.94 -9.66 11.41
N CYS A 379 -1.13 -8.36 11.20
CA CYS A 379 -0.39 -7.50 10.29
C CYS A 379 -0.19 -6.11 10.92
N ALA A 380 0.60 -5.27 10.26
CA ALA A 380 0.71 -3.84 10.54
C ALA A 380 0.20 -3.02 9.34
N ARG A 381 -0.04 -1.73 9.55
CA ARG A 381 -0.37 -0.76 8.50
C ARG A 381 0.67 0.33 8.41
N ASN A 382 1.30 0.47 7.25
CA ASN A 382 2.17 1.61 6.96
C ASN A 382 1.36 2.90 6.95
N THR A 383 1.90 3.99 7.51
CA THR A 383 1.19 5.26 7.65
C THR A 383 1.72 6.30 6.66
N PRO A 384 0.92 7.31 6.29
CA PRO A 384 1.37 8.42 5.46
C PRO A 384 2.40 9.32 6.17
N ASN A 385 2.51 9.22 7.50
CA ASN A 385 3.54 9.86 8.32
C ASN A 385 4.84 9.02 8.39
N GLN A 386 4.99 8.02 7.51
CA GLN A 386 6.20 7.20 7.39
C GLN A 386 6.48 6.32 8.61
N ASN A 387 5.42 5.88 9.30
CA ASN A 387 5.47 5.00 10.47
C ASN A 387 4.75 3.68 10.19
N PHE A 388 4.71 2.80 11.18
CA PHE A 388 3.81 1.64 11.20
C PHE A 388 2.73 1.83 12.27
N ALA A 389 1.55 1.25 12.05
CA ALA A 389 0.46 1.15 13.02
C ALA A 389 0.09 -0.32 13.19
N VAL A 390 0.20 -0.83 14.42
CA VAL A 390 -0.23 -2.19 14.80
C VAL A 390 -1.54 -2.07 15.56
N ARG A 391 -2.53 -2.88 15.19
CA ARG A 391 -3.91 -2.72 15.66
C ARG A 391 -4.36 -3.93 16.42
N PHE A 392 -5.43 -3.79 17.20
CA PHE A 392 -5.95 -4.86 18.04
C PHE A 392 -4.89 -5.39 19.03
N VAL A 393 -4.10 -4.48 19.62
CA VAL A 393 -3.20 -4.79 20.74
C VAL A 393 -3.97 -4.68 22.05
N LYS A 394 -3.93 -5.71 22.90
CA LYS A 394 -4.65 -5.69 24.19
C LYS A 394 -3.96 -4.79 25.20
N ALA A 395 -4.73 -4.16 26.09
CA ALA A 395 -4.22 -3.33 27.19
C ALA A 395 -3.07 -4.01 27.98
N ASN A 396 -3.28 -5.28 28.34
CA ASN A 396 -2.36 -6.04 29.18
C ASN A 396 -1.04 -6.40 28.47
N ASP A 397 -1.01 -6.36 27.13
CA ASP A 397 0.17 -6.68 26.34
C ASP A 397 1.02 -5.43 26.03
N LEU A 398 0.54 -4.22 26.32
CA LEU A 398 1.25 -2.96 26.02
C LEU A 398 2.65 -2.87 26.65
N PRO A 399 2.89 -3.27 27.92
CA PRO A 399 4.23 -3.21 28.50
C PRO A 399 5.21 -4.15 27.78
N GLU A 400 4.80 -5.38 27.46
CA GLU A 400 5.66 -6.33 26.76
C GLU A 400 5.89 -5.92 25.29
N PHE A 401 4.87 -5.34 24.65
CA PHE A 401 4.98 -4.73 23.33
C PHE A 401 6.04 -3.63 23.30
N TYR A 402 5.98 -2.70 24.26
CA TYR A 402 6.97 -1.63 24.41
C TYR A 402 8.38 -2.18 24.58
N ASN A 403 8.57 -3.15 25.47
CA ASN A 403 9.89 -3.74 25.72
C ASN A 403 10.49 -4.41 24.47
N GLY A 404 9.64 -5.06 23.66
CA GLY A 404 10.08 -5.70 22.41
C GLY A 404 10.65 -4.70 21.39
N LEU A 405 10.08 -3.51 21.32
CA LEU A 405 10.51 -2.45 20.40
C LEU A 405 11.66 -1.60 20.96
N ALA A 406 11.60 -1.24 22.24
CA ALA A 406 12.62 -0.42 22.89
C ALA A 406 14.02 -1.06 22.79
N LYS A 407 14.12 -2.39 22.88
CA LYS A 407 15.38 -3.14 22.74
C LYS A 407 16.07 -2.97 21.38
N VAL A 408 15.32 -2.60 20.35
CA VAL A 408 15.85 -2.36 18.99
C VAL A 408 15.81 -0.88 18.61
N GLY A 409 15.61 0.01 19.58
CA GLY A 409 15.57 1.46 19.37
C GLY A 409 14.34 1.93 18.60
N LEU A 410 13.20 1.27 18.78
CA LEU A 410 11.90 1.63 18.19
C LEU A 410 10.87 2.08 19.22
#